data_AF-A0A4P2QDP2-F1
#
_entry.id   AF-A0A4P2QDP2-F1
#
_cell.length_a   1.000
_cell.length_b   1.000
_cell.length_c   1.000
_cell.angle_alpha   90.00
_cell.angle_beta   90.00
_cell.angle_gamma   90.00
#
_symmetry.space_group_name_H-M   'P 1'
#
loop_
_entity.id
_entity.type
_entity.pdbx_description
1 polymer ?
#
loop_
_entity_poly.entity_id
_entity_poly.type
_entity_poly.pdbx_seq_one_letter_code
_entity_poly.pdbx_strand_id
1 'polypeptide(L)'
;MGSDDTAPWTCTFVSLVGSCHLHGIDPEGYLRDLFRVLPVWPKHRLLELSPKHWRATRALLDEAQMTLPLGPLTVPPTRSLRDAAVTPA
;
A
#
# COMPACT_ATOMS: atom_id res chain seq x y z
N MET A 1 29.96 -11.91 -3.93
CA MET A 1 30.09 -10.48 -4.26
C MET A 1 28.69 -9.90 -4.17
N GLY A 2 28.44 -9.10 -3.13
CA GLY A 2 27.13 -8.52 -2.85
C GLY A 2 26.87 -7.40 -3.85
N SER A 3 25.75 -7.49 -4.55
CA SER A 3 25.27 -6.40 -5.39
C SER A 3 24.91 -5.22 -4.49
N ASP A 4 25.81 -4.25 -4.38
CA ASP A 4 25.57 -2.97 -3.69
C ASP A 4 24.43 -2.17 -4.38
N ASP A 5 24.07 -2.55 -5.62
CA ASP A 5 22.90 -2.03 -6.34
C ASP A 5 21.54 -2.43 -5.74
N THR A 6 21.45 -3.53 -4.98
CA THR A 6 20.19 -3.92 -4.30
C THR A 6 20.05 -3.27 -2.92
N ALA A 7 21.14 -2.77 -2.33
CA ALA A 7 21.14 -2.13 -1.01
C ALA A 7 20.12 -0.99 -0.83
N PRO A 8 19.97 -0.03 -1.77
CA PRO A 8 19.02 1.07 -1.58
C PRO A 8 17.55 0.62 -1.69
N TRP A 9 17.25 -0.34 -2.57
CA TRP A 9 15.91 -0.90 -2.72
C TRP A 9 15.52 -1.69 -1.48
N THR A 10 16.41 -2.56 -1.00
CA THR A 10 16.20 -3.32 0.22
C THR A 10 16.03 -2.39 1.43
N CYS A 11 16.86 -1.34 1.56
CA CYS A 11 16.75 -0.34 2.63
C CYS A 11 15.37 0.36 2.63
N THR A 12 14.84 0.67 1.45
CA THR A 12 13.51 1.25 1.30
C THR A 12 12.43 0.27 1.76
N PHE A 13 12.48 -0.99 1.31
CA PHE A 13 11.51 -2.01 1.72
C PHE A 13 11.56 -2.30 3.23
N VAL A 14 12.75 -2.43 3.84
CA VAL A 14 12.86 -2.68 5.29
C VAL A 14 12.36 -1.50 6.11
N SER A 15 12.57 -0.26 5.65
CA SER A 15 12.00 0.94 6.29
C SER A 15 10.47 0.95 6.21
N LEU A 16 9.92 0.50 5.07
CA LEU A 16 8.49 0.39 4.85
C LEU A 16 7.85 -0.72 5.69
N VAL A 17 8.52 -1.87 5.80
CA VAL A 17 8.12 -3.00 6.66
C VAL A 17 8.21 -2.64 8.14
N GLY A 18 9.23 -1.89 8.54
CA GLY A 18 9.33 -1.32 9.90
C GLY A 18 8.18 -0.37 10.20
N SER A 19 7.77 0.45 9.22
CA SER A 19 6.58 1.29 9.33
C SER A 19 5.29 0.45 9.44
N CYS A 20 5.18 -0.67 8.73
CA CYS A 20 4.05 -1.60 8.86
C CYS A 20 3.96 -2.20 10.26
N HIS A 21 5.10 -2.61 10.84
CA HIS A 21 5.17 -3.13 12.22
C HIS A 21 4.68 -2.09 13.23
N LEU A 22 5.08 -0.82 13.09
CA LEU A 22 4.62 0.26 13.97
C LEU A 22 3.10 0.51 13.88
N HIS A 23 2.49 0.23 12.73
CA HIS A 23 1.06 0.38 12.52
C HIS A 23 0.25 -0.92 12.72
N GLY A 24 0.90 -2.02 13.13
CA GLY A 24 0.27 -3.32 13.34
C GLY A 24 -0.38 -3.88 12.07
N ILE A 25 0.31 -3.73 10.93
CA ILE A 25 -0.11 -4.24 9.63
C ILE A 25 0.80 -5.41 9.25
N ASP A 26 0.21 -6.47 8.72
CA ASP A 26 0.95 -7.61 8.18
C ASP A 26 1.79 -7.15 6.96
N PRO A 27 3.13 -7.18 7.05
CA PRO A 27 3.98 -6.62 6.01
C PRO A 27 3.95 -7.44 4.72
N GLU A 28 3.80 -8.76 4.80
CA GLU A 28 3.75 -9.63 3.62
C GLU A 28 2.46 -9.41 2.83
N GLY A 29 1.31 -9.38 3.50
CA GLY A 29 0.03 -9.06 2.90
C GLY A 29 -0.02 -7.65 2.32
N TYR A 30 0.51 -6.67 3.06
CA TYR A 30 0.65 -5.31 2.56
C TYR A 30 1.50 -5.23 1.28
N LEU A 31 2.66 -5.88 1.24
CA LEU A 31 3.53 -5.83 0.06
C LEU A 31 2.90 -6.52 -1.15
N ARG A 32 2.27 -7.68 -0.94
CA ARG A 32 1.56 -8.41 -2.00
C ARG A 32 0.49 -7.53 -2.64
N ASP A 33 -0.32 -6.89 -1.81
CA ASP A 33 -1.37 -6.00 -2.26
C ASP A 33 -0.78 -4.74 -2.91
N LEU A 34 0.27 -4.15 -2.31
CA LEU A 34 0.97 -2.98 -2.82
C LEU A 34 1.48 -3.20 -4.23
N PHE A 35 2.19 -4.31 -4.51
CA PHE A 35 2.70 -4.62 -5.86
C PHE A 35 1.59 -4.70 -6.90
N ARG A 36 0.36 -4.98 -6.48
CA ARG A 36 -0.77 -5.09 -7.37
C ARG A 36 -1.42 -3.75 -7.67
N VAL A 37 -1.57 -2.88 -6.67
CA VAL A 37 -2.12 -1.52 -6.86
C VAL A 37 -1.11 -0.56 -7.48
N LEU A 38 0.18 -0.67 -7.14
CA LEU A 38 1.24 0.23 -7.60
C LEU A 38 1.26 0.51 -9.12
N PRO A 39 1.11 -0.46 -10.04
CA PRO A 39 1.15 -0.20 -11.48
C PRO A 39 -0.03 0.61 -12.01
N VAL A 40 -1.20 0.54 -11.35
CA VAL A 40 -2.42 1.25 -11.76
C VAL A 40 -2.68 2.52 -10.93
N TRP A 41 -2.01 2.67 -9.78
CA TRP A 41 -2.22 3.79 -8.89
C TRP A 41 -1.57 5.07 -9.43
N PRO A 42 -2.27 6.21 -9.41
CA PRO A 42 -1.68 7.46 -9.84
C PRO A 42 -0.59 7.92 -8.87
N LYS A 43 0.57 8.35 -9.41
CA LYS A 43 1.76 8.75 -8.63
C LYS A 43 1.52 9.88 -7.63
N HIS A 44 0.56 10.78 -7.91
CA HIS A 44 0.22 11.87 -7.00
C HIS A 44 -0.55 11.41 -5.74
N ARG A 45 -0.97 10.14 -5.66
CA ARG A 45 -1.71 9.55 -4.54
C ARG A 45 -0.95 8.44 -3.80
N LEU A 46 0.36 8.32 -3.99
CA LEU A 46 1.17 7.30 -3.30
C LEU A 46 1.11 7.41 -1.76
N LEU A 47 0.77 8.58 -1.22
CA LEU A 47 0.55 8.77 0.22
C LEU A 47 -0.62 7.93 0.75
N GLU A 48 -1.64 7.63 -0.05
CA GLU A 48 -2.75 6.75 0.34
C GLU A 48 -2.33 5.29 0.45
N LEU A 49 -1.28 4.90 -0.28
CA LEU A 49 -0.67 3.58 -0.17
C LEU A 49 0.26 3.47 1.04
N SER A 50 0.57 4.56 1.75
CA SER A 50 1.43 4.48 2.93
C SER A 50 0.83 3.54 4.00
N PRO A 51 1.66 2.85 4.81
CA PRO A 51 1.19 1.93 5.83
C PRO A 51 0.14 2.56 6.76
N LYS A 52 0.29 3.85 7.09
CA LYS A 52 -0.67 4.59 7.91
C LYS A 52 -2.08 4.66 7.30
N HIS A 53 -2.21 4.84 5.99
CA HIS A 53 -3.50 5.00 5.30
C HIS A 53 -3.96 3.71 4.59
N TRP A 54 -3.09 2.70 4.54
CA TRP A 54 -3.34 1.44 3.84
C TRP A 54 -4.64 0.77 4.25
N ARG A 55 -4.96 0.69 5.54
CA ARG A 55 -6.21 0.08 6.01
C ARG A 55 -7.44 0.75 5.41
N ALA A 56 -7.46 2.08 5.34
CA ALA A 56 -8.57 2.83 4.77
C ALA A 56 -8.64 2.62 3.24
N THR A 57 -7.50 2.64 2.56
CA THR A 57 -7.41 2.36 1.13
C THR A 57 -7.88 0.94 0.80
N ARG A 58 -7.41 -0.05 1.57
CA ARG A 58 -7.74 -1.48 1.41
C ARG A 58 -9.23 -1.77 1.60
N ALA A 59 -9.91 -1.02 2.49
CA ALA A 59 -11.35 -1.14 2.69
C ALA A 59 -12.18 -0.60 1.51
N LEU A 60 -11.61 0.28 0.69
CA LEU A 60 -12.25 0.81 -0.51
C LEU A 60 -11.98 -0.05 -1.75
N LEU A 61 -10.94 -0.89 -1.70
CA LEU A 61 -10.63 -1.81 -2.78
C LEU A 61 -11.58 -3.00 -2.75
N ASP A 62 -12.07 -3.36 -3.93
CA ASP A 62 -12.94 -4.51 -4.11
C ASP A 62 -12.19 -5.82 -3.81
N GLU A 63 -12.70 -6.60 -2.86
CA GLU A 63 -12.07 -7.84 -2.40
C GLU A 63 -12.03 -8.93 -3.47
N ALA A 64 -13.04 -8.96 -4.36
CA ALA A 64 -13.06 -9.90 -5.47
C ALA A 64 -11.99 -9.54 -6.50
N GLN A 65 -11.80 -8.25 -6.77
CA GLN A 65 -10.69 -7.77 -7.58
C GLN A 65 -9.36 -8.17 -6.93
N MET A 66 -9.19 -7.99 -5.62
CA MET A 66 -7.95 -8.32 -4.90
C MET A 66 -7.64 -9.82 -4.75
N THR A 67 -8.65 -10.69 -4.87
CA THR A 67 -8.47 -12.15 -4.86
C THR A 67 -7.96 -12.69 -6.20
N LEU A 68 -8.26 -12.01 -7.32
CA LEU A 68 -7.83 -12.49 -8.63
C LEU A 68 -6.30 -12.49 -8.76
N PRO A 69 -5.67 -13.47 -9.44
CA PRO A 69 -4.22 -13.47 -9.61
C PRO A 69 -3.75 -12.27 -10.46
N LEU A 70 -4.55 -11.86 -11.44
CA LEU A 70 -4.31 -10.74 -12.35
C LEU A 70 -5.66 -10.16 -12.78
N GLY A 71 -5.75 -8.87 -13.06
CA GLY A 71 -6.99 -8.26 -13.57
C GLY A 71 -7.08 -6.75 -13.36
N PRO A 72 -8.12 -6.10 -13.90
CA PRO A 72 -8.34 -4.68 -13.70
C PRO A 72 -8.54 -4.42 -12.20
N LEU A 73 -7.87 -3.40 -11.69
CA LEU A 73 -8.06 -2.86 -10.35
C LEU A 73 -8.75 -1.50 -10.50
N THR A 74 -9.94 -1.39 -9.91
CA THR A 74 -10.68 -0.13 -9.89
C THR A 74 -10.02 0.77 -8.85
N VAL A 75 -9.44 1.89 -9.30
CA VAL A 75 -8.90 2.89 -8.39
C VAL A 75 -10.06 3.75 -7.88
N PRO A 76 -10.39 3.74 -6.58
CA PRO A 76 -11.47 4.55 -6.04
C PRO A 76 -11.14 6.05 -6.17
N PRO A 77 -12.15 6.94 -6.29
CA PRO A 77 -11.93 8.38 -6.40
C PRO A 77 -11.12 8.93 -5.22
N THR A 78 -10.40 10.04 -5.44
CA THR A 78 -9.59 10.74 -4.42
C THR A 78 -10.42 11.05 -3.19
N ARG A 79 -10.06 10.47 -2.03
CA ARG A 79 -10.54 10.93 -0.73
C ARG A 79 -9.47 11.84 -0.14
N SER A 80 -9.87 13.04 0.28
CA SER A 80 -8.98 13.95 1.00
C SER A 80 -8.40 13.22 2.22
N LEU A 81 -7.06 13.18 2.34
CA LEU A 81 -6.35 12.52 3.45
C LEU A 81 -6.73 13.11 4.82
N ARG A 82 -7.22 14.36 4.85
CA ARG A 82 -7.81 14.99 6.05
C ARG A 82 -9.10 14.30 6.50
N ASP A 83 -9.91 13.81 5.56
CA ASP A 83 -11.19 13.14 5.83
C ASP A 83 -11.04 11.66 6.19
N ALA A 84 -9.88 11.05 5.93
CA ALA A 84 -9.60 9.67 6.31
C ALA A 84 -9.19 9.53 7.78
N ALA A 85 -8.56 10.57 8.37
CA ALA A 85 -8.27 10.65 9.81
C ALA A 85 -9.54 10.87 10.66
N VAL A 86 -10.64 11.27 10.02
CA VAL A 86 -11.98 11.34 10.61
C VAL A 86 -12.71 10.04 10.29
N THR A 87 -12.35 8.98 11.00
CA THR A 87 -13.26 7.83 11.16
C THR A 87 -13.70 7.82 12.63
N PRO A 88 -14.95 8.20 12.94
CA PRO A 88 -15.51 7.97 14.26
C PRO A 88 -15.91 6.50 14.44
N ALA A 89 -15.57 5.96 15.61
CA ALA A 89 -16.06 4.77 16.33
C ALA A 89 -16.14 3.42 15.58
#